data_AF-A0A6G3Z1Y9-F1
#
_entry.id   AF-A0A6G3Z1Y9-F1
#
_cell.length_a   1.000
_cell.length_b   1.000
_cell.length_c   1.000
_cell.angle_alpha   90.00
_cell.angle_beta   90.00
_cell.angle_gamma   90.00
#
_symmetry.space_group_name_H-M   'P 1'
#
loop_
_entity.id
_entity.type
_entity.pdbx_description
1 polymer ?
#
loop_
_entity_poly.entity_id
_entity_poly.type
_entity_poly.pdbx_seq_one_letter_code
_entity_poly.pdbx_strand_id
1 'polypeptide(L)'
;MEPTLMTGDLVLADTSHRDLEAIDHGIFLFKLESRILIKRLQYLPKKILRVLSDNPTYEAFSLDITDKSNGLSIMGKVVWFGRRL
;
A
#
# COMPACT_ATOMS: atom_id res chain seq x y z
N MET A 1 -8.94 6.32 0.75
CA MET A 1 -9.05 4.93 1.26
C MET A 1 -10.30 4.78 2.13
N GLU A 2 -11.32 5.61 1.92
CA GLU A 2 -12.57 5.55 2.67
C GLU A 2 -13.35 4.28 2.31
N PRO A 3 -14.00 3.60 3.27
CA PRO A 3 -14.25 4.06 4.64
C PRO A 3 -13.12 3.78 5.62
N THR A 4 -12.14 2.94 5.26
CA THR A 4 -11.09 2.49 6.19
C THR A 4 -10.20 3.62 6.69
N LEU A 5 -9.68 4.44 5.78
CA LEU A 5 -8.89 5.65 6.12
C LEU A 5 -9.52 6.87 5.45
N MET A 6 -9.90 7.83 6.29
CA MET A 6 -10.43 9.13 5.89
C MET A 6 -9.32 10.18 5.84
N THR A 7 -9.61 11.27 5.13
CA THR A 7 -8.72 12.43 5.11
C THR A 7 -8.53 12.98 6.53
N GLY A 8 -7.27 13.18 6.94
CA GLY A 8 -6.92 13.68 8.27
C GLY A 8 -6.59 12.60 9.31
N ASP A 9 -6.76 11.32 8.98
CA ASP A 9 -6.36 10.23 9.87
C ASP A 9 -4.84 10.18 10.06
N LEU A 10 -4.43 9.87 11.29
CA LEU A 10 -3.06 9.47 11.60
C LEU A 10 -2.94 7.95 11.44
N VAL A 11 -1.80 7.49 10.96
CA VAL A 11 -1.51 6.06 10.79
C VAL A 11 -0.23 5.67 11.52
N LEU A 12 -0.22 4.46 12.07
CA LEU A 12 1.00 3.81 12.55
C LEU A 12 1.42 2.77 11.53
N ALA A 13 2.66 2.87 11.06
CA ALA A 13 3.25 1.92 10.12
C ALA A 13 4.38 1.14 10.77
N ASP A 14 4.29 -0.19 10.70
CA ASP A 14 5.36 -1.10 11.06
C ASP A 14 6.39 -1.17 9.92
N THR A 15 7.59 -0.67 10.20
CA THR A 15 8.70 -0.57 9.25
C THR A 15 9.55 -1.83 9.15
N SER A 16 9.25 -2.88 9.92
CA SER A 16 9.89 -4.19 9.74
C SER A 16 9.44 -4.88 8.45
N HIS A 17 8.26 -4.52 7.93
CA HIS A 17 7.65 -5.06 6.71
C HIS A 17 8.00 -4.21 5.48
N ARG A 18 9.26 -4.26 5.05
CA ARG A 18 9.76 -3.49 3.88
C ARG A 18 10.23 -4.33 2.70
N ASP A 19 10.44 -5.62 2.91
CA ASP A 19 10.90 -6.51 1.85
C ASP A 19 9.75 -6.77 0.86
N LEU A 20 9.97 -6.41 -0.41
CA LEU A 20 9.02 -6.56 -1.50
C LEU A 20 8.66 -8.03 -1.76
N GLU A 21 9.59 -8.95 -1.57
CA GLU A 21 9.35 -10.39 -1.80
C GLU A 21 8.61 -11.06 -0.63
N ALA A 22 8.60 -10.42 0.55
CA ALA A 22 7.93 -10.91 1.75
C ALA A 22 6.60 -10.17 2.05
N ILE A 23 6.11 -9.33 1.13
CA ILE A 23 4.84 -8.64 1.29
C ILE A 23 3.69 -9.63 1.35
N ASP A 24 2.90 -9.52 2.41
CA ASP A 24 1.61 -10.20 2.55
C ASP A 24 0.44 -9.27 2.17
N HIS A 25 -0.79 -9.73 2.42
CA HIS A 25 -1.97 -8.90 2.19
C HIS A 25 -2.14 -7.87 3.32
N GLY A 26 -2.45 -6.63 2.95
CA GLY A 26 -2.68 -5.59 3.96
C GLY A 26 -2.70 -4.18 3.39
N ILE A 27 -2.73 -3.18 4.27
CA ILE A 27 -2.60 -1.78 3.89
C ILE A 27 -1.13 -1.40 4.10
N PHE A 28 -0.53 -0.77 3.10
CA PHE A 28 0.88 -0.42 3.13
C PHE A 28 1.09 1.05 2.80
N LEU A 29 2.11 1.62 3.43
CA LEU A 29 2.73 2.88 3.05
C LEU A 29 3.89 2.57 2.10
N PHE A 30 3.84 3.09 0.89
CA PHE A 30 4.89 2.87 -0.11
C PHE A 30 5.10 4.09 -0.99
N LYS A 31 6.29 4.18 -1.55
CA LYS A 31 6.62 5.09 -2.64
C LYS A 31 6.32 4.42 -3.97
N LEU A 32 5.72 5.17 -4.89
CA LEU A 32 5.63 4.81 -6.29
C LEU A 32 6.07 6.05 -7.09
N GLU A 33 7.14 5.90 -7.87
CA GLU A 33 7.84 7.00 -8.53
C GLU A 33 8.20 8.14 -7.56
N SER A 34 7.50 9.28 -7.59
CA SER A 34 7.71 10.44 -6.73
C SER A 34 6.64 10.62 -5.65
N ARG A 35 5.64 9.73 -5.60
CA ARG A 35 4.47 9.85 -4.71
C ARG A 35 4.52 8.84 -3.58
N ILE A 36 4.07 9.27 -2.40
CA ILE A 36 3.83 8.38 -1.26
C ILE A 36 2.35 8.06 -1.23
N LEU A 37 2.04 6.76 -1.18
CA LEU A 37 0.68 6.25 -1.23
C LEU A 37 0.41 5.34 -0.03
N ILE A 38 -0.83 5.37 0.44
CA ILE A 38 -1.40 4.36 1.32
C ILE A 38 -2.49 3.63 0.56
N LYS A 39 -2.26 2.35 0.26
CA LYS A 39 -3.20 1.49 -0.47
C LYS A 39 -3.20 0.09 0.11
N ARG A 40 -4.26 -0.66 -0.21
CA ARG A 40 -4.31 -2.09 0.10
C ARG A 40 -3.53 -2.84 -0.97
N LEU A 41 -2.57 -3.65 -0.56
CA LEU A 41 -1.76 -4.48 -1.43
C LEU A 41 -2.24 -5.92 -1.35
N GLN A 42 -2.41 -6.55 -2.51
CA GLN A 42 -2.71 -7.96 -2.65
C GLN A 42 -1.68 -8.60 -3.57
N TYR A 43 -0.86 -9.50 -3.02
CA TYR A 43 0.06 -10.30 -3.81
C TYR A 43 -0.70 -11.33 -4.66
N LEU A 44 -0.31 -11.46 -5.93
CA LEU A 44 -0.85 -12.39 -6.89
C LEU A 44 0.27 -13.29 -7.43
N PRO A 45 -0.06 -14.45 -8.03
CA PRO A 45 0.93 -15.29 -8.70
C PRO A 45 1.74 -14.51 -9.74
N LYS A 46 2.93 -15.06 -10.08
CA LYS A 46 3.88 -14.46 -11.05
C LYS A 46 4.43 -13.08 -10.61
N LYS A 47 4.62 -12.87 -9.31
CA LYS A 47 5.22 -11.63 -8.78
C LYS A 47 4.44 -10.38 -9.18
N ILE A 48 3.12 -10.48 -9.20
CA ILE A 48 2.23 -9.34 -9.46
C ILE A 48 1.70 -8.82 -8.13
N LEU A 49 1.76 -7.52 -7.94
CA LEU A 49 1.17 -6.83 -6.80
C LEU A 49 -0.04 -6.02 -7.27
N ARG A 50 -1.23 -6.41 -6.81
CA ARG A 50 -2.44 -5.65 -7.06
C ARG A 50 -2.59 -4.55 -6.00
N VAL A 51 -2.69 -3.31 -6.47
CA VAL A 51 -2.89 -2.13 -5.65
C VAL A 51 -4.37 -1.76 -5.68
N LEU A 52 -5.00 -1.84 -4.53
CA LEU A 52 -6.43 -1.67 -4.32
C LEU A 52 -6.70 -0.42 -3.48
N SER A 53 -7.82 0.22 -3.76
CA SER A 53 -8.39 1.23 -2.90
C SER A 53 -9.57 0.63 -2.15
N ASP A 54 -9.63 0.85 -0.83
CA ASP A 54 -10.83 0.52 -0.06
C ASP A 54 -12.01 1.42 -0.43
N ASN A 55 -11.74 2.57 -1.08
CA ASN A 55 -12.76 3.39 -1.71
C ASN A 55 -13.06 2.84 -3.12
N PRO A 56 -14.28 2.30 -3.38
CA PRO A 56 -14.64 1.62 -4.62
C PRO A 56 -14.72 2.54 -5.84
N THR A 57 -14.74 3.87 -5.65
CA THR A 57 -14.71 4.83 -6.76
C THR A 57 -13.36 4.91 -7.47
N TYR A 58 -12.31 4.32 -6.88
CA TYR A 58 -10.97 4.29 -7.46
C TYR A 58 -10.68 2.92 -8.05
N GLU A 59 -10.23 2.93 -9.30
CA GLU A 59 -9.82 1.71 -9.99
C GLU A 59 -8.57 1.09 -9.37
N ALA A 60 -8.53 -0.24 -9.39
CA ALA A 60 -7.36 -1.01 -9.00
C ALA A 60 -6.36 -1.08 -10.16
N PHE A 61 -5.08 -1.18 -9.85
CA PHE A 61 -4.03 -1.41 -10.84
C PHE A 61 -3.05 -2.49 -10.37
N SER A 62 -2.26 -3.00 -11.29
CA SER A 62 -1.29 -4.07 -11.02
C SER A 62 0.12 -3.59 -11.33
N LEU A 63 1.07 -4.03 -10.52
CA LEU A 63 2.50 -3.79 -10.72
C LEU A 63 3.22 -5.13 -10.80
N ASP A 64 4.17 -5.25 -11.72
CA ASP A 64 5.17 -6.31 -11.68
C ASP A 64 6.28 -5.90 -10.70
N ILE A 65 6.45 -6.64 -9.60
CA ILE A 65 7.47 -6.28 -8.59
C ILE A 65 8.90 -6.61 -9.04
N THR A 66 9.06 -7.34 -10.15
CA THR A 66 10.39 -7.59 -10.75
C THR A 66 10.86 -6.44 -11.62
N ASP A 67 9.94 -5.59 -12.09
CA ASP A 67 10.26 -4.41 -12.87
C ASP A 67 10.79 -3.29 -11.96
N LYS A 68 12.11 -3.11 -11.96
CA LYS A 68 12.77 -2.07 -11.14
C LYS A 68 12.50 -0.64 -11.65
N SER A 69 11.95 -0.47 -12.86
CA SER A 69 11.68 0.86 -13.43
C SER A 69 10.43 1.51 -12.85
N ASN A 70 9.54 0.75 -12.21
CA ASN A 70 8.28 1.25 -11.64
C ASN A 70 8.47 2.19 -10.42
N GLY A 71 9.68 2.30 -9.87
CA GLY A 71 9.97 3.16 -8.72
C GLY A 71 9.25 2.77 -7.43
N LEU A 72 8.84 1.50 -7.29
CA LEU A 72 8.15 0.97 -6.11
C LEU A 72 9.13 0.77 -4.94
N SER A 73 8.79 1.29 -3.77
CA SER A 73 9.54 1.05 -2.53
C SER A 73 8.60 1.01 -1.33
N ILE A 74 8.59 -0.11 -0.61
CA ILE A 74 7.77 -0.23 0.61
C ILE A 74 8.44 0.49 1.77
N MET A 75 7.65 1.30 2.48
CA MET A 75 8.12 2.01 3.67
C MET A 75 7.67 1.30 4.96
N GLY A 76 6.51 0.64 4.94
CA GLY A 76 6.01 -0.18 6.04
C GLY A 76 4.55 -0.60 5.86
N LYS A 77 4.11 -1.54 6.71
CA LYS A 77 2.72 -2.00 6.77
C LYS A 77 1.93 -1.12 7.73
N VAL A 78 0.80 -0.57 7.30
CA VAL A 78 -0.11 0.17 8.18
C VAL A 78 -0.82 -0.83 9.08
N VAL A 79 -0.59 -0.72 10.39
CA VAL A 79 -1.12 -1.64 11.40
C VAL A 79 -2.20 -1.01 12.27
N TRP A 80 -2.31 0.32 12.25
CA TRP A 80 -3.31 1.06 13.03
C TRP A 80 -3.58 2.44 12.40
N PHE A 81 -4.76 2.99 12.69
CA PHE A 81 -5.11 4.38 12.41
C PHE A 81 -5.88 5.01 13.56
N GLY A 82 -5.77 6.34 13.67
CA GLY A 82 -6.49 7.16 14.65
C GLY A 82 -7.07 8.40 14.01
N ARG A 83 -8.25 8.80 14.51
CA ARG A 83 -9.00 9.94 14.01
C ARG A 83 -9.32 10.88 15.16
N ARG A 84 -9.16 12.18 14.91
CA ARG A 84 -9.60 13.22 15.83
C ARG A 84 -11.12 13.37 15.73
N LEU A 85 -11.79 13.50 16.89
CA LEU A 85 -13.20 13.83 16.99
C LEU A 85 -13.47 15.29 16.64
#